data_AF-D0N4R0-F1
#
_entry.id   AF-D0N4R0-F1
#
_cell.length_a   1.000
_cell.length_b   1.000
_cell.length_c   1.000
_cell.angle_alpha   90.00
_cell.angle_beta   90.00
_cell.angle_gamma   90.00
#
_symmetry.space_group_name_H-M   'P 1'
#
loop_
_entity.id
_entity.type
_entity.pdbx_description
1 polymer ?
#
loop_
_entity_poly.entity_id
_entity_poly.type
_entity_poly.pdbx_seq_one_letter_code
_entity_poly.pdbx_strand_id
1 'polypeptide(L)'
;MSTGSCPNSCSGHGQCMSMRELAVEPSAFPLSPPTKYEGDVRATTWDQDRIQGCLCDSTWPVGLGAGESQLSQYFGPDCSKMHCPSGDDPMTAVDETKCVGIVATGGAGTGGPDNLCHVDCANRGICDYNTGECSCFSGFYGSNCASLSPLV
;
A
#
# COMPACT_ATOMS: atom_id res chain seq x y z
N MET A 1 -3.25 28.36 15.71
CA MET A 1 -3.81 27.23 14.91
C MET A 1 -2.68 26.26 14.62
N SER A 2 -2.47 25.32 15.53
CA SER A 2 -1.59 24.14 15.48
C SER A 2 -2.08 23.36 16.71
N THR A 3 -2.53 22.10 16.69
CA THR A 3 -1.74 20.90 16.43
C THR A 3 -2.71 19.70 16.47
N GLY A 4 -3.31 19.33 15.36
CA GLY A 4 -3.30 17.91 15.04
C GLY A 4 -2.01 17.73 14.28
N SER A 5 -1.10 16.90 14.76
CA SER A 5 0.12 16.59 14.02
C SER A 5 0.07 15.10 13.78
N CYS A 6 -0.05 14.72 12.51
CA CYS A 6 0.13 13.33 12.15
C CYS A 6 1.49 12.85 12.67
N PRO A 7 1.61 11.58 13.09
CA PRO A 7 2.86 11.07 13.64
C PRO A 7 4.00 11.32 12.65
N ASN A 8 5.14 11.81 13.15
CA ASN A 8 6.33 12.16 12.38
C ASN A 8 6.09 13.04 11.13
N SER A 9 4.99 13.81 11.10
CA SER A 9 4.60 14.58 9.91
C SER A 9 4.51 13.73 8.63
N CYS A 10 3.98 12.51 8.75
CA CYS A 10 3.91 11.53 7.66
C CYS A 10 5.27 11.19 7.04
N SER A 11 6.36 11.37 7.81
CA SER A 11 7.75 11.06 7.44
C SER A 11 8.22 11.70 6.14
N GLY A 12 7.53 12.75 5.65
CA GLY A 12 7.79 13.35 4.34
C GLY A 12 7.31 12.51 3.13
N HIS A 13 6.54 11.46 3.37
CA HIS A 13 6.02 10.51 2.37
C HIS A 13 4.49 10.42 2.39
N GLY A 14 3.83 11.53 2.71
CA GLY A 14 2.38 11.58 2.69
C GLY A 14 1.81 12.93 3.11
N GLN A 15 0.49 13.00 3.04
CA GLN A 15 -0.30 14.17 3.41
C GLN A 15 -1.01 13.92 4.73
N CYS A 16 -0.86 14.85 5.67
CA CYS A 16 -1.58 14.80 6.94
C CYS A 16 -3.00 15.32 6.76
N MET A 17 -3.99 14.45 6.95
CA MET A 17 -5.40 14.73 6.70
C MET A 17 -6.25 14.39 7.92
N SER A 18 -7.35 15.11 8.13
CA SER A 18 -8.33 14.75 9.16
C SER A 18 -9.15 13.53 8.75
N MET A 19 -9.80 12.89 9.73
CA MET A 19 -10.70 11.77 9.47
C MET A 19 -11.83 12.15 8.50
N ARG A 20 -12.34 13.39 8.56
CA ARG A 20 -13.32 13.90 7.58
C ARG A 20 -12.76 13.92 6.17
N GLU A 21 -11.54 14.42 6.02
CA GLU A 21 -10.88 14.56 4.71
C GLU A 21 -10.55 13.19 4.12
N LEU A 22 -9.97 12.29 4.92
CA LEU A 22 -9.67 10.92 4.51
C LEU A 22 -10.93 10.13 4.11
N ALA A 23 -12.06 10.36 4.76
CA ALA A 23 -13.30 9.63 4.44
C ALA A 23 -13.74 9.81 2.98
N VAL A 24 -13.58 11.02 2.44
CA VAL A 24 -14.04 11.39 1.10
C VAL A 24 -12.94 11.35 0.04
N GLU A 25 -11.68 11.20 0.44
CA GLU A 25 -10.52 11.14 -0.46
C GLU A 25 -10.44 9.76 -1.14
N PRO A 26 -10.66 9.66 -2.46
CA PRO A 26 -10.67 8.36 -3.14
C PRO A 26 -9.33 7.61 -3.04
N SER A 27 -8.21 8.33 -2.95
CA SER A 27 -6.89 7.68 -2.81
C SER A 27 -6.59 7.20 -1.39
N ALA A 28 -7.37 7.60 -0.38
CA ALA A 28 -7.17 7.13 0.99
C ALA A 28 -7.52 5.64 1.15
N PHE A 29 -8.49 5.17 0.37
CA PHE A 29 -8.83 3.75 0.31
C PHE A 29 -9.37 3.39 -1.08
N PRO A 30 -8.51 3.32 -2.09
CA PRO A 30 -8.91 3.18 -3.51
C PRO A 30 -9.47 1.80 -3.87
N LEU A 31 -9.59 0.90 -2.87
CA LEU A 31 -10.12 -0.44 -3.02
C LEU A 31 -11.64 -0.51 -2.80
N SER A 32 -12.27 0.58 -2.38
CA SER A 32 -13.71 0.66 -2.19
C SER A 32 -14.24 2.08 -2.45
N PRO A 33 -15.55 2.27 -2.65
CA PRO A 33 -16.12 3.61 -2.80
C PRO A 33 -15.84 4.49 -1.56
N PRO A 34 -15.56 5.79 -1.74
CA PRO A 34 -15.38 6.71 -0.62
C PRO A 34 -16.60 6.69 0.31
N THR A 35 -16.32 6.77 1.60
CA THR A 35 -17.36 6.94 2.63
C THR A 35 -17.51 8.41 2.94
N LYS A 36 -18.32 8.73 3.94
CA LYS A 36 -18.41 10.11 4.43
C LYS A 36 -18.50 10.15 5.93
N TYR A 37 -17.91 11.21 6.48
CA TYR A 37 -18.00 11.54 7.88
C TYR A 37 -19.21 12.46 8.14
N GLU A 38 -20.42 11.92 8.01
CA GLU A 38 -21.69 12.68 8.10
C GLU A 38 -22.38 12.55 9.47
N GLY A 39 -23.06 13.62 9.91
CA GLY A 39 -23.82 13.65 11.15
C GLY A 39 -23.68 14.96 11.94
N ASP A 40 -24.27 15.01 13.14
CA ASP A 40 -24.17 16.16 14.02
C ASP A 40 -22.75 16.31 14.58
N VAL A 41 -22.12 17.45 14.30
CA VAL A 41 -20.72 17.75 14.65
C VAL A 41 -20.46 17.87 16.15
N ARG A 42 -21.49 17.89 16.99
CA ARG A 42 -21.39 17.97 18.46
C ARG A 42 -21.76 16.65 19.14
N ALA A 43 -22.42 15.73 18.43
CA ALA A 43 -22.87 14.46 18.99
C ALA A 43 -22.23 13.24 18.33
N THR A 44 -22.32 13.11 17.00
CA THR A 44 -21.96 11.88 16.28
C THR A 44 -20.68 12.00 15.47
N THR A 45 -20.27 13.22 15.10
CA THR A 45 -19.05 13.48 14.30
C THR A 45 -18.11 14.49 14.98
N TRP A 46 -18.11 14.53 16.31
CA TRP A 46 -17.33 15.49 17.10
C TRP A 46 -15.80 15.35 16.94
N ASP A 47 -15.34 14.19 16.52
CA ASP A 47 -13.94 13.81 16.33
C ASP A 47 -13.44 13.95 14.88
N GLN A 48 -14.32 14.38 13.95
CA GLN A 48 -14.05 14.46 12.51
C GLN A 48 -12.78 15.26 12.15
N ASP A 49 -12.44 16.26 12.95
CA ASP A 49 -11.25 17.13 12.81
C ASP A 49 -10.27 16.98 13.97
N ARG A 50 -10.49 16.00 14.86
CA ARG A 50 -9.65 15.73 16.03
C ARG A 50 -8.71 14.56 15.78
N ILE A 51 -9.16 13.59 15.00
CA ILE A 51 -8.34 12.46 14.57
C ILE A 51 -7.74 12.79 13.21
N GLN A 52 -6.44 12.61 13.09
CA GLN A 52 -5.71 12.78 11.84
C GLN A 52 -4.91 11.52 11.51
N GLY A 53 -4.70 11.30 10.22
CA GLY A 53 -3.92 10.20 9.68
C GLY A 53 -3.11 10.64 8.47
N CYS A 54 -2.19 9.79 8.05
CA CYS A 54 -1.38 10.04 6.86
C CYS A 54 -1.96 9.31 5.65
N LEU A 55 -2.23 10.07 4.60
CA LEU A 55 -2.40 9.53 3.26
C LEU A 55 -1.00 9.35 2.64
N CYS A 56 -0.55 8.11 2.47
CA CYS A 56 0.81 7.84 2.02
C CYS A 56 0.98 7.99 0.51
N ASP A 57 2.14 8.50 0.10
CA ASP A 57 2.48 8.70 -1.30
C ASP A 57 2.72 7.37 -2.02
N SER A 58 2.45 7.34 -3.32
CA SER A 58 2.74 6.21 -4.19
C SER A 58 3.13 6.66 -5.59
N THR A 59 4.23 6.12 -6.11
CA THR A 59 4.67 6.35 -7.49
C THR A 59 3.91 5.49 -8.51
N TRP A 60 3.23 4.44 -8.07
CA TRP A 60 2.35 3.62 -8.92
C TRP A 60 0.88 3.81 -8.54
N PRO A 61 -0.04 3.63 -9.50
CA PRO A 61 -1.47 3.73 -9.24
C PRO A 61 -1.92 2.61 -8.31
N VAL A 62 -2.75 2.96 -7.34
CA VAL A 62 -3.29 2.04 -6.33
C VAL A 62 -4.77 1.85 -6.58
N GLY A 63 -5.23 0.59 -6.66
CA GLY A 63 -6.61 0.28 -6.96
C GLY A 63 -6.83 -1.16 -7.43
N LEU A 64 -8.00 -1.39 -8.03
CA LEU A 64 -8.47 -2.70 -8.48
C LEU A 64 -8.52 -2.82 -10.02
N GLY A 65 -8.13 -1.78 -10.75
CA GLY A 65 -8.12 -1.72 -12.20
C GLY A 65 -6.86 -2.30 -12.84
N ALA A 66 -6.85 -2.31 -14.17
CA ALA A 66 -5.75 -2.78 -14.99
C ALA A 66 -4.48 -1.94 -14.75
N GLY A 67 -3.36 -2.61 -14.44
CA GLY A 67 -2.08 -1.97 -14.15
C GLY A 67 -2.00 -1.27 -12.79
N GLU A 68 -3.06 -1.33 -11.98
CA GLU A 68 -3.06 -0.81 -10.61
C GLU A 68 -2.58 -1.88 -9.63
N SER A 69 -1.87 -1.47 -8.59
CA SER A 69 -1.48 -2.34 -7.48
C SER A 69 -2.48 -2.20 -6.33
N GLN A 70 -2.74 -3.28 -5.59
CA GLN A 70 -3.65 -3.21 -4.44
C GLN A 70 -3.02 -2.54 -3.20
N LEU A 71 -1.71 -2.27 -3.22
CA LEU A 71 -0.96 -1.64 -2.12
C LEU A 71 -0.24 -0.38 -2.62
N SER A 72 -0.14 0.63 -1.75
CA SER A 72 0.66 1.84 -1.98
C SER A 72 2.16 1.58 -1.80
N GLN A 73 3.00 2.50 -2.28
CA GLN A 73 4.45 2.42 -2.07
C GLN A 73 4.86 2.64 -0.62
N TYR A 74 4.45 3.76 -0.04
CA TYR A 74 4.66 4.04 1.36
C TYR A 74 3.45 3.58 2.17
N PHE A 75 3.70 3.09 3.39
CA PHE A 75 2.68 2.57 4.27
C PHE A 75 3.07 2.73 5.75
N GLY A 76 2.15 2.33 6.61
CA GLY A 76 2.26 2.51 8.06
C GLY A 76 1.56 3.79 8.53
N PRO A 77 1.46 4.01 9.86
CA PRO A 77 0.69 5.10 10.43
C PRO A 77 1.25 6.49 10.09
N ASP A 78 2.54 6.56 9.75
CA ASP A 78 3.29 7.77 9.46
C ASP A 78 4.03 7.69 8.12
N CYS A 79 3.67 6.74 7.24
CA CYS A 79 4.31 6.54 5.94
C CYS A 79 5.84 6.34 6.01
N SER A 80 6.38 5.88 7.15
CA SER A 80 7.82 5.64 7.33
C SER A 80 8.30 4.32 6.72
N LYS A 81 7.39 3.47 6.26
CA LYS A 81 7.70 2.18 5.67
C LYS A 81 7.43 2.19 4.18
N MET A 82 8.22 1.43 3.43
CA MET A 82 8.18 1.37 1.99
C MET A 82 8.16 -0.09 1.54
N HIS A 83 7.19 -0.44 0.71
CA HIS A 83 7.16 -1.76 0.07
C HIS A 83 8.37 -1.94 -0.85
N CYS A 84 8.90 -3.16 -0.88
CA CYS A 84 10.03 -3.50 -1.72
C CYS A 84 9.60 -3.72 -3.18
N PRO A 85 10.54 -3.78 -4.14
CA PRO A 85 10.23 -4.17 -5.51
C PRO A 85 9.41 -5.46 -5.57
N SER A 86 8.26 -5.38 -6.25
CA SER A 86 7.42 -6.55 -6.52
C SER A 86 8.08 -7.48 -7.54
N GLY A 87 7.79 -8.77 -7.45
CA GLY A 87 8.22 -9.74 -8.45
C GLY A 87 7.42 -11.04 -8.39
N ASP A 88 7.39 -11.75 -9.51
CA ASP A 88 6.82 -13.09 -9.60
C ASP A 88 7.79 -14.13 -9.03
N ASP A 89 7.30 -15.11 -8.28
CA ASP A 89 8.15 -16.15 -7.69
C ASP A 89 8.63 -17.13 -8.77
N PRO A 90 9.94 -17.16 -9.11
CA PRO A 90 10.41 -17.96 -10.23
C PRO A 90 10.38 -19.48 -9.98
N MET A 91 9.96 -19.92 -8.78
CA MET A 91 9.86 -21.34 -8.43
C MET A 91 8.43 -21.87 -8.44
N THR A 92 7.42 -21.03 -8.70
CA THR A 92 6.02 -21.44 -8.79
C THR A 92 5.57 -21.39 -10.25
N ALA A 93 4.48 -22.10 -10.55
CA ALA A 93 3.85 -22.07 -11.87
C ALA A 93 2.74 -21.00 -11.96
N VAL A 94 2.37 -20.42 -10.82
CA VAL A 94 1.33 -19.40 -10.70
C VAL A 94 2.04 -18.06 -10.67
N ASP A 95 1.56 -17.08 -11.44
CA ASP A 95 2.10 -15.74 -11.36
C ASP A 95 1.47 -15.00 -10.16
N GLU A 96 2.21 -14.86 -9.06
CA GLU A 96 1.68 -14.22 -7.85
C GLU A 96 1.46 -12.71 -8.01
N THR A 97 1.99 -12.08 -9.07
CA THR A 97 1.76 -10.67 -9.34
C THR A 97 0.42 -10.41 -10.02
N LYS A 98 -0.30 -11.44 -10.47
CA LYS A 98 -1.63 -11.30 -11.08
C LYS A 98 -2.74 -11.35 -10.02
N CYS A 99 -3.41 -10.21 -9.81
CA CYS A 99 -4.51 -10.07 -8.85
C CYS A 99 -5.91 -10.13 -9.48
N VAL A 100 -6.04 -10.55 -10.75
CA VAL A 100 -7.35 -10.71 -11.39
C VAL A 100 -8.20 -11.74 -10.65
N GLY A 101 -9.39 -11.32 -10.19
CA GLY A 101 -10.29 -12.18 -9.41
C GLY A 101 -9.86 -12.41 -7.95
N ILE A 102 -8.77 -11.80 -7.50
CA ILE A 102 -8.29 -11.91 -6.11
C ILE A 102 -8.89 -10.79 -5.26
N VAL A 103 -9.43 -11.16 -4.10
CA VAL A 103 -9.98 -10.20 -3.13
C VAL A 103 -8.82 -9.50 -2.43
N ALA A 104 -8.81 -8.17 -2.49
CA ALA A 104 -7.79 -7.37 -1.82
C ALA A 104 -7.86 -7.57 -0.30
N THR A 105 -6.70 -7.48 0.35
CA THR A 105 -6.57 -7.64 1.81
C THR A 105 -7.55 -6.71 2.53
N GLY A 106 -8.25 -7.23 3.53
CA GLY A 106 -9.31 -6.52 4.25
C GLY A 106 -10.70 -6.64 3.61
N GLY A 107 -10.85 -7.39 2.50
CA GLY A 107 -12.16 -7.70 1.91
C GLY A 107 -12.80 -6.53 1.17
N ALA A 108 -12.00 -5.53 0.78
CA ALA A 108 -12.49 -4.26 0.25
C ALA A 108 -13.11 -4.36 -1.16
N GLY A 109 -12.58 -5.26 -1.99
CA GLY A 109 -13.03 -5.48 -3.36
C GLY A 109 -12.19 -6.56 -4.05
N THR A 110 -12.55 -6.89 -5.29
CA THR A 110 -11.87 -7.92 -6.09
C THR A 110 -11.14 -7.27 -7.26
N GLY A 111 -9.88 -7.66 -7.50
CA GLY A 111 -9.09 -7.17 -8.62
C GLY A 111 -9.77 -7.47 -9.97
N GLY A 112 -9.89 -6.44 -10.80
CA GLY A 112 -10.38 -6.54 -12.16
C GLY A 112 -9.36 -7.16 -13.12
N PRO A 113 -9.70 -7.23 -14.41
CA PRO A 113 -8.75 -7.64 -15.44
C PRO A 113 -7.44 -6.84 -15.36
N ASP A 114 -6.31 -7.54 -15.46
CA ASP A 114 -4.95 -6.99 -15.42
C ASP A 114 -4.57 -6.21 -14.14
N ASN A 115 -5.31 -6.39 -13.04
CA ASN A 115 -4.92 -5.85 -11.73
C ASN A 115 -3.68 -6.58 -11.16
N LEU A 116 -2.84 -5.84 -10.43
CA LEU A 116 -1.56 -6.32 -9.94
C LEU A 116 -1.57 -6.55 -8.43
N CYS A 117 -1.05 -7.70 -8.02
CA CYS A 117 -0.66 -7.93 -6.64
C CYS A 117 0.74 -7.38 -6.41
N HIS A 118 0.99 -6.90 -5.20
CA HIS A 118 2.33 -6.52 -4.77
C HIS A 118 2.97 -7.66 -3.97
N VAL A 119 4.06 -8.22 -4.48
CA VAL A 119 4.76 -9.37 -3.90
C VAL A 119 6.19 -8.96 -3.59
N ASP A 120 6.40 -8.48 -2.37
CA ASP A 120 7.71 -8.00 -1.91
C ASP A 120 8.79 -9.06 -2.15
N CYS A 121 9.84 -8.68 -2.89
CA CYS A 121 11.01 -9.50 -3.14
C CYS A 121 10.69 -10.89 -3.74
N ALA A 122 9.63 -11.01 -4.54
CA ALA A 122 9.23 -12.23 -5.24
C ALA A 122 9.08 -13.47 -4.34
N ASN A 123 8.77 -13.27 -3.06
CA ASN A 123 8.81 -14.32 -2.02
C ASN A 123 10.18 -15.03 -1.89
N ARG A 124 11.25 -14.44 -2.43
CA ARG A 124 12.61 -15.00 -2.51
C ARG A 124 13.67 -14.07 -1.93
N GLY A 125 13.25 -13.16 -1.07
CA GLY A 125 14.14 -12.36 -0.23
C GLY A 125 13.43 -11.81 0.98
N ILE A 126 14.20 -11.13 1.83
CA ILE A 126 13.69 -10.36 2.96
C ILE A 126 13.65 -8.89 2.54
N CYS A 127 12.51 -8.25 2.72
CA CYS A 127 12.36 -6.82 2.50
C CYS A 127 12.82 -6.02 3.73
N ASP A 128 13.73 -5.06 3.55
CA ASP A 128 13.92 -3.99 4.53
C ASP A 128 12.93 -2.86 4.25
N TYR A 129 11.82 -2.86 4.99
CA TYR A 129 10.76 -1.86 4.83
C TYR A 129 11.18 -0.42 5.16
N ASN A 130 12.37 -0.16 5.70
CA ASN A 130 12.85 1.22 5.88
C ASN A 130 13.49 1.79 4.61
N THR A 131 14.08 0.94 3.79
CA THR A 131 14.80 1.33 2.57
C THR A 131 14.09 0.92 1.29
N GLY A 132 13.18 -0.06 1.37
CA GLY A 132 12.56 -0.69 0.22
C GLY A 132 13.51 -1.62 -0.53
N GLU A 133 14.61 -2.08 0.08
CA GLU A 133 15.58 -2.97 -0.56
C GLU A 133 15.39 -4.44 -0.19
N CYS A 134 15.58 -5.31 -1.18
CA CYS A 134 15.48 -6.76 -1.01
C CYS A 134 16.85 -7.39 -0.72
N SER A 135 16.91 -8.20 0.33
CA SER A 135 18.00 -9.15 0.60
C SER A 135 17.62 -10.55 0.11
N CYS A 136 18.10 -10.92 -1.08
CA CYS A 136 17.71 -12.19 -1.72
C CYS A 136 18.25 -13.42 -1.00
N PHE A 137 17.45 -14.49 -1.00
CA PHE A 137 17.87 -15.80 -0.53
C PHE A 137 18.89 -16.44 -1.49
N SER A 138 19.65 -17.42 -0.98
CA SER A 138 20.63 -18.15 -1.78
C SER A 138 20.00 -18.76 -3.03
N GLY A 139 20.64 -18.57 -4.19
CA GLY A 139 20.13 -19.01 -5.48
C GLY A 139 19.25 -17.99 -6.20
N PHE A 140 18.94 -16.85 -5.59
CA PHE A 140 18.12 -15.78 -6.16
C PHE A 140 18.88 -14.46 -6.22
N TYR A 141 18.59 -13.63 -7.22
CA TYR A 141 19.22 -12.32 -7.39
C TYR A 141 18.31 -11.33 -8.13
N GLY A 142 18.80 -10.10 -8.29
CA GLY A 142 18.06 -8.97 -8.84
C GLY A 142 17.47 -8.08 -7.75
N SER A 143 16.95 -6.91 -8.12
CA SER A 143 16.41 -5.94 -7.15
C SER A 143 15.16 -6.42 -6.42
N ASN A 144 14.46 -7.41 -6.98
CA ASN A 144 13.25 -8.04 -6.43
C ASN A 144 13.42 -9.55 -6.20
N CYS A 145 14.62 -10.11 -6.34
CA CYS A 145 14.89 -11.54 -6.16
C CYS A 145 14.13 -12.50 -7.10
N ALA A 146 13.55 -12.01 -8.20
CA ALA A 146 12.78 -12.83 -9.13
C ALA A 146 13.65 -13.64 -10.12
N SER A 147 14.98 -13.51 -10.08
CA SER A 147 15.88 -14.20 -11.03
C SER A 147 16.68 -15.30 -10.36
N LEU A 148 16.82 -16.45 -11.04
CA LEU A 148 17.60 -17.60 -10.56
C LEU A 148 19.07 -17.45 -10.91
N SER A 149 19.93 -17.45 -9.88
CA SER A 149 21.38 -17.44 -10.06
C SER A 149 21.81 -18.75 -10.72
N PRO A 150 22.54 -18.72 -11.86
CA PRO A 150 23.00 -19.93 -12.55
C PRO A 150 24.18 -20.63 -11.84
N LEU A 151 24.59 -20.13 -10.66
CA LEU A 151 25.82 -20.55 -9.96
C LEU A 151 25.57 -21.37 -8.68
N VAL A 152 24.41 -22.04 -8.58
CA VAL A 152 24.13 -23.06 -7.55
C VAL A 152 24.22 -24.46 -8.12
#